data_AF-A0A3Q1HU89-F1
#
_entry.id   AF-A0A3Q1HU89-F1
#
_cell.length_a   1.000
_cell.length_b   1.000
_cell.length_c   1.000
_cell.angle_alpha   90.00
_cell.angle_beta   90.00
_cell.angle_gamma   90.00
#
_symmetry.space_group_name_H-M   'P 1'
#
loop_
_entity.id
_entity.type
_entity.pdbx_description
1 polymer ?
#
loop_
_entity_poly.entity_id
_entity_poly.type
_entity_poly.pdbx_seq_one_letter_code
_entity_poly.pdbx_strand_id
1 'polypeptide(L)'
;MTPDETDVELQPAPGQADPVQADSPPVQDSPAAPDADATEADVSEADLDQEEQEKQPMTGGAERDAEVPSAGEEAEKNGAVKLKIPDEEPEELKFTGLNKEELLRVAGTPGWVRTRWALLVVFWLGWLGMLGGAVLIILQAPRCRDLPTTSWWNDGPLYQIGDVRFFSDAQNLKGVEQNLGCLSELKVKGLIVGPIHVAPPDDAVALRFEEISADAGNLEQFKSLVTAAHRKDISVVLDLTPNYRGTSGPWFSSVSVTNVAERLKSALVFWMNQGIDGVQLSGVQRVSSVVPSLWTDIRAIVQNGTEEHPGNRLLLGVSDLSSPEGVSSLLSSSGVDLLVSRVLGSGSSVDAAERAQSVQRLYSEHSQQRLSWSLGGRTEGHMASVGGPDLVLVHQLLLLTLPGTPVFNYGDEIGLTDEGTKFPRMLWDSDKEELNGTLQEQRAERLSRRRFFCSLSDLRSKERSLQFGDFLLVSNSSSSLAYLRVWDQSKRFLVAFNFSPDESASLQLSGASLPRWANVVLATNSSFLPTDASVDLRDLRLGPQQAAILSFPYSG
;
A
#
# COMPACT_ATOMS: atom_id res chain seq x y z
N MET A 1 61.17 -1.46 57.92
CA MET A 1 61.78 -2.72 58.40
C MET A 1 60.79 -3.84 58.15
N THR A 2 61.00 -4.60 57.09
CA THR A 2 60.79 -6.06 57.10
C THR A 2 61.88 -6.70 57.99
N PRO A 3 61.69 -7.91 58.53
CA PRO A 3 62.02 -9.19 57.85
C PRO A 3 60.79 -10.13 57.72
N ASP A 4 60.69 -10.99 56.69
CA ASP A 4 61.30 -12.33 56.45
C ASP A 4 60.63 -13.46 57.28
N GLU A 5 59.91 -14.37 56.62
CA GLU A 5 60.33 -15.72 56.12
C GLU A 5 60.47 -16.77 57.24
N THR A 6 59.78 -17.91 57.20
CA THR A 6 60.13 -19.13 56.44
C THR A 6 59.10 -20.23 56.82
N ASP A 7 58.93 -21.40 56.16
CA ASP A 7 59.03 -21.86 54.75
C ASP A 7 58.53 -23.34 54.72
N VAL A 8 58.76 -24.07 53.61
CA VAL A 8 58.71 -25.55 53.41
C VAL A 8 57.36 -26.14 52.95
N GLU A 9 57.26 -27.02 51.94
CA GLU A 9 58.09 -27.32 50.74
C GLU A 9 57.30 -28.32 49.84
N LEU A 10 57.48 -28.26 48.51
CA LEU A 10 57.79 -29.39 47.59
C LEU A 10 57.35 -29.15 46.13
N GLN A 11 58.35 -29.23 45.26
CA GLN A 11 58.38 -29.06 43.79
C GLN A 11 58.24 -30.44 43.06
N PRO A 12 58.34 -30.59 41.71
CA PRO A 12 58.80 -29.65 40.67
C PRO A 12 57.99 -29.53 39.34
N ALA A 13 58.42 -28.56 38.53
CA ALA A 13 58.07 -28.30 37.12
C ALA A 13 59.02 -29.12 36.17
N PRO A 14 59.37 -28.76 34.90
CA PRO A 14 59.04 -27.62 34.00
C PRO A 14 58.50 -28.11 32.62
N GLY A 15 58.39 -27.35 31.52
CA GLY A 15 58.83 -25.99 31.17
C GLY A 15 58.34 -25.57 29.76
N GLN A 16 58.69 -24.36 29.33
CA GLN A 16 58.11 -23.65 28.16
C GLN A 16 59.24 -23.10 27.26
N ALA A 17 59.19 -23.29 25.94
CA ALA A 17 60.01 -22.53 24.94
C ALA A 17 59.63 -22.80 23.46
N ASP A 18 59.32 -21.74 22.71
CA ASP A 18 59.75 -21.52 21.31
C ASP A 18 61.22 -20.98 21.34
N PRO A 19 62.07 -20.95 20.27
CA PRO A 19 61.70 -20.63 18.86
C PRO A 19 62.58 -21.16 17.67
N VAL A 20 62.06 -20.98 16.44
CA VAL A 20 62.73 -20.54 15.17
C VAL A 20 63.92 -21.31 14.51
N GLN A 21 63.76 -21.51 13.17
CA GLN A 21 64.73 -21.54 12.04
C GLN A 21 65.11 -22.84 11.27
N ALA A 22 64.63 -22.86 10.00
CA ALA A 22 65.31 -23.21 8.73
C ALA A 22 65.91 -24.61 8.45
N ASP A 23 65.35 -25.29 7.43
CA ASP A 23 66.14 -25.89 6.33
C ASP A 23 65.32 -26.08 5.03
N SER A 24 65.97 -26.10 3.86
CA SER A 24 65.40 -26.19 2.49
C SER A 24 66.47 -26.65 1.46
N PRO A 25 66.14 -26.97 0.19
CA PRO A 25 65.24 -27.97 -0.40
C PRO A 25 66.09 -29.03 -1.19
N PRO A 26 65.65 -29.72 -2.28
CA PRO A 26 65.55 -29.08 -3.62
C PRO A 26 64.58 -29.71 -4.69
N VAL A 27 64.33 -28.95 -5.79
CA VAL A 27 64.15 -29.42 -7.22
C VAL A 27 62.89 -30.26 -7.57
N GLN A 28 62.13 -30.09 -8.68
CA GLN A 28 61.94 -29.14 -9.81
C GLN A 28 60.56 -29.51 -10.45
N ASP A 29 59.83 -28.76 -11.31
CA ASP A 29 60.04 -27.47 -11.98
C ASP A 29 58.69 -26.78 -12.37
N SER A 30 58.75 -25.76 -13.25
CA SER A 30 57.68 -25.17 -14.11
C SER A 30 58.27 -24.99 -15.55
N PRO A 31 57.68 -24.39 -16.62
CA PRO A 31 56.57 -23.41 -16.76
C PRO A 31 55.55 -23.82 -17.89
N ALA A 32 54.71 -23.02 -18.57
CA ALA A 32 54.58 -21.56 -18.74
C ALA A 32 53.13 -21.14 -19.18
N ALA A 33 52.86 -19.83 -19.19
CA ALA A 33 51.68 -19.21 -19.84
C ALA A 33 51.84 -19.10 -21.38
N PRO A 34 50.78 -18.69 -22.11
CA PRO A 34 50.81 -17.31 -22.65
C PRO A 34 49.44 -16.58 -22.70
N ASP A 35 49.49 -15.35 -23.22
CA ASP A 35 48.46 -14.31 -23.25
C ASP A 35 47.38 -14.41 -24.37
N ALA A 36 46.44 -13.46 -24.27
CA ALA A 36 45.86 -12.65 -25.37
C ALA A 36 44.64 -13.13 -26.21
N ASP A 37 43.57 -12.36 -26.01
CA ASP A 37 42.79 -11.62 -27.03
C ASP A 37 41.79 -12.31 -28.00
N ALA A 38 40.65 -11.61 -28.15
CA ALA A 38 39.69 -11.55 -29.26
C ALA A 38 38.90 -12.77 -29.80
N THR A 39 37.76 -12.41 -30.40
CA THR A 39 36.93 -13.08 -31.43
C THR A 39 36.00 -14.25 -31.08
N GLU A 40 34.71 -13.99 -31.33
CA GLU A 40 33.74 -14.76 -32.13
C GLU A 40 33.41 -16.23 -31.79
N ALA A 41 32.10 -16.48 -31.67
CA ALA A 41 31.48 -17.78 -31.93
C ALA A 41 30.07 -17.56 -32.50
N ASP A 42 30.01 -17.21 -33.79
CA ASP A 42 28.89 -17.57 -34.66
C ASP A 42 29.25 -18.87 -35.38
N VAL A 43 28.32 -19.82 -35.45
CA VAL A 43 28.01 -20.68 -36.61
C VAL A 43 27.03 -21.80 -36.22
N SER A 44 25.92 -21.89 -36.95
CA SER A 44 25.74 -23.02 -37.88
C SER A 44 24.55 -22.76 -38.80
N GLU A 45 24.85 -22.33 -40.01
CA GLU A 45 23.97 -22.60 -41.15
C GLU A 45 23.93 -24.11 -41.43
N ALA A 46 22.80 -24.57 -41.97
CA ALA A 46 22.72 -25.84 -42.67
C ALA A 46 21.98 -25.57 -43.99
N ASP A 47 22.69 -25.75 -45.10
CA ASP A 47 22.16 -25.59 -46.45
C ASP A 47 20.93 -26.47 -46.70
N LEU A 48 20.05 -26.00 -47.60
CA LEU A 48 19.41 -26.85 -48.61
C LEU A 48 18.75 -25.96 -49.69
N ASP A 49 19.38 -25.93 -50.87
CA ASP A 49 18.79 -25.35 -52.08
C ASP A 49 17.48 -26.07 -52.48
N GLN A 50 16.43 -25.33 -52.82
CA GLN A 50 15.58 -25.71 -53.94
C GLN A 50 14.79 -24.55 -54.56
N GLU A 51 14.62 -24.64 -55.89
CA GLU A 51 14.08 -23.61 -56.78
C GLU A 51 12.54 -23.46 -56.72
N GLU A 52 12.05 -22.48 -57.48
CA GLU A 52 10.64 -22.10 -57.64
C GLU A 52 9.65 -23.25 -57.87
N GLN A 53 8.47 -23.18 -57.24
CA GLN A 53 7.23 -23.37 -58.00
C GLN A 53 6.02 -22.61 -57.41
N GLU A 54 5.37 -21.82 -58.27
CA GLU A 54 4.11 -21.13 -57.96
C GLU A 54 2.93 -22.12 -57.88
N LYS A 55 1.97 -21.90 -56.97
CA LYS A 55 0.60 -21.44 -57.30
C LYS A 55 -0.39 -21.44 -56.12
N GLN A 56 -0.93 -20.24 -55.86
CA GLN A 56 -2.36 -19.91 -55.66
C GLN A 56 -3.08 -20.43 -54.38
N PRO A 57 -4.31 -19.93 -54.07
CA PRO A 57 -4.53 -18.53 -53.68
C PRO A 57 -5.36 -18.41 -52.38
N MET A 58 -5.55 -17.17 -51.92
CA MET A 58 -6.47 -16.85 -50.82
C MET A 58 -7.94 -17.13 -51.18
N THR A 59 -8.73 -17.63 -50.22
CA THR A 59 -9.91 -16.95 -49.65
C THR A 59 -10.46 -17.73 -48.45
N GLY A 60 -11.08 -17.02 -47.50
CA GLY A 60 -11.91 -17.63 -46.47
C GLY A 60 -13.29 -16.96 -46.41
N GLY A 61 -14.23 -17.64 -45.74
CA GLY A 61 -15.41 -17.00 -45.15
C GLY A 61 -16.75 -17.19 -45.88
N ALA A 62 -17.59 -18.05 -45.28
CA ALA A 62 -19.07 -17.96 -45.20
C ALA A 62 -19.90 -17.95 -46.52
N GLU A 63 -21.14 -18.46 -46.58
CA GLU A 63 -22.01 -19.04 -45.55
C GLU A 63 -22.95 -20.13 -46.14
N ARG A 64 -23.84 -20.67 -45.30
CA ARG A 64 -24.73 -21.82 -45.51
C ARG A 64 -25.68 -21.69 -46.72
N ASP A 65 -25.98 -22.82 -47.39
CA ASP A 65 -27.27 -23.53 -47.23
C ASP A 65 -27.24 -24.92 -47.91
N ALA A 66 -28.35 -25.68 -47.85
CA ALA A 66 -28.33 -27.14 -47.71
C ALA A 66 -28.86 -27.98 -48.91
N GLU A 67 -28.70 -29.30 -48.74
CA GLU A 67 -29.47 -30.43 -49.31
C GLU A 67 -29.09 -31.12 -50.65
N VAL A 68 -28.58 -32.36 -50.47
CA VAL A 68 -28.92 -33.64 -51.15
C VAL A 68 -28.19 -34.02 -52.48
N PRO A 69 -27.68 -35.29 -52.63
CA PRO A 69 -26.86 -35.72 -53.77
C PRO A 69 -27.48 -36.78 -54.71
N SER A 70 -26.94 -36.91 -55.93
CA SER A 70 -26.87 -38.14 -56.78
C SER A 70 -25.94 -37.80 -57.97
N ALA A 71 -24.81 -38.45 -58.26
CA ALA A 71 -24.54 -39.87 -58.57
C ALA A 71 -25.03 -40.32 -59.97
N GLY A 72 -24.12 -40.96 -60.74
CA GLY A 72 -24.28 -41.48 -62.11
C GLY A 72 -23.73 -40.51 -63.18
N GLU A 73 -22.54 -40.64 -63.75
CA GLU A 73 -21.88 -41.72 -64.54
C GLU A 73 -21.96 -41.53 -66.07
N GLU A 74 -20.77 -41.69 -66.68
CA GLU A 74 -20.49 -42.19 -68.04
C GLU A 74 -20.88 -41.44 -69.34
N ALA A 75 -19.81 -41.01 -70.02
CA ALA A 75 -19.38 -41.53 -71.34
C ALA A 75 -19.80 -40.86 -72.68
N GLU A 76 -18.73 -40.58 -73.44
CA GLU A 76 -18.56 -40.71 -74.90
C GLU A 76 -19.25 -39.80 -75.93
N LYS A 77 -18.39 -38.90 -76.47
CA LYS A 77 -17.98 -38.80 -77.90
C LYS A 77 -18.94 -38.32 -79.00
N ASN A 78 -18.33 -37.49 -79.86
CA ASN A 78 -18.69 -37.15 -81.24
C ASN A 78 -19.93 -36.25 -81.42
N GLY A 79 -19.95 -35.31 -82.37
CA GLY A 79 -18.90 -34.94 -83.31
C GLY A 79 -19.43 -34.19 -84.53
N ALA A 80 -19.57 -32.86 -84.40
CA ALA A 80 -19.72 -31.84 -85.45
C ALA A 80 -20.88 -31.97 -86.48
N VAL A 81 -21.48 -30.82 -86.84
CA VAL A 81 -21.33 -30.18 -88.17
C VAL A 81 -22.10 -28.84 -88.20
N LYS A 82 -21.36 -27.75 -88.50
CA LYS A 82 -21.67 -26.55 -89.33
C LYS A 82 -23.15 -26.07 -89.48
N LEU A 83 -23.46 -24.78 -89.61
CA LEU A 83 -22.71 -23.50 -89.66
C LEU A 83 -23.76 -22.38 -89.67
N LYS A 84 -23.56 -21.27 -88.94
CA LYS A 84 -24.00 -19.94 -89.39
C LYS A 84 -23.34 -18.80 -88.61
N ILE A 85 -23.08 -17.72 -89.32
CA ILE A 85 -22.44 -16.45 -88.93
C ILE A 85 -23.27 -15.36 -89.65
N PRO A 86 -23.43 -14.13 -89.13
CA PRO A 86 -23.51 -13.68 -87.74
C PRO A 86 -24.91 -13.06 -87.44
N ASP A 87 -25.13 -12.54 -86.24
CA ASP A 87 -25.42 -11.11 -86.01
C ASP A 87 -25.47 -10.81 -84.49
N GLU A 88 -25.34 -9.54 -84.13
CA GLU A 88 -24.82 -9.05 -82.84
C GLU A 88 -25.88 -8.97 -81.71
N GLU A 89 -25.55 -9.48 -80.52
CA GLU A 89 -25.88 -8.86 -79.22
C GLU A 89 -24.71 -9.09 -78.24
N PRO A 90 -24.46 -8.19 -77.25
CA PRO A 90 -23.18 -8.12 -76.57
C PRO A 90 -23.00 -9.19 -75.48
N GLU A 91 -21.99 -10.04 -75.60
CA GLU A 91 -21.62 -10.94 -74.50
C GLU A 91 -21.12 -10.14 -73.28
N GLU A 92 -21.79 -10.33 -72.14
CA GLU A 92 -21.31 -9.87 -70.84
C GLU A 92 -19.96 -10.55 -70.54
N LEU A 93 -18.87 -9.78 -70.67
CA LEU A 93 -17.52 -10.26 -70.40
C LEU A 93 -17.32 -10.62 -68.92
N LYS A 94 -17.66 -11.87 -68.59
CA LYS A 94 -17.40 -12.48 -67.29
C LYS A 94 -15.90 -12.67 -67.11
N PHE A 95 -15.25 -11.64 -66.55
CA PHE A 95 -13.80 -11.48 -66.48
C PHE A 95 -13.13 -12.62 -65.70
N THR A 96 -12.64 -13.64 -66.41
CA THR A 96 -11.74 -14.65 -65.85
C THR A 96 -10.36 -14.04 -65.60
N GLY A 97 -9.70 -14.42 -64.50
CA GLY A 97 -8.39 -13.88 -64.14
C GLY A 97 -7.35 -14.11 -65.23
N LEU A 98 -6.68 -13.02 -65.65
CA LEU A 98 -5.63 -13.04 -66.68
C LEU A 98 -4.49 -14.00 -66.36
N ASN A 99 -3.98 -14.69 -67.38
CA ASN A 99 -2.82 -15.56 -67.24
C ASN A 99 -1.53 -14.73 -67.00
N LYS A 100 -0.51 -15.31 -66.34
CA LYS A 100 0.73 -14.62 -65.91
C LYS A 100 1.38 -13.80 -67.04
N GLU A 101 1.46 -14.37 -68.24
CA GLU A 101 2.06 -13.73 -69.42
C GLU A 101 1.24 -12.56 -69.97
N GLU A 102 -0.09 -12.67 -69.94
CA GLU A 102 -1.02 -11.64 -70.40
C GLU A 102 -1.06 -10.47 -69.40
N LEU A 103 -1.08 -10.81 -68.10
CA LEU A 103 -1.01 -9.85 -67.02
C LEU A 103 0.33 -9.09 -67.04
N LEU A 104 1.46 -9.76 -67.30
CA LEU A 104 2.77 -9.11 -67.47
C LEU A 104 2.81 -8.18 -68.70
N ARG A 105 2.19 -8.54 -69.82
CA ARG A 105 2.07 -7.66 -71.00
C ARG A 105 1.32 -6.36 -70.68
N VAL A 106 0.25 -6.42 -69.88
CA VAL A 106 -0.54 -5.24 -69.50
C VAL A 106 0.13 -4.45 -68.37
N ALA A 107 0.69 -5.13 -67.36
CA ALA A 107 1.36 -4.52 -66.21
C ALA A 107 2.71 -3.85 -66.56
N GLY A 108 3.39 -4.35 -67.61
CA GLY A 108 4.62 -3.76 -68.14
C GLY A 108 4.42 -2.47 -68.95
N THR A 109 3.17 -2.05 -69.20
CA THR A 109 2.92 -0.80 -69.93
C THR A 109 3.42 0.41 -69.14
N PRO A 110 4.03 1.43 -69.79
CA PRO A 110 4.62 2.57 -69.09
C PRO A 110 3.59 3.39 -68.30
N GLY A 111 2.31 3.31 -68.64
CA GLY A 111 1.21 3.85 -67.83
C GLY A 111 1.06 3.12 -66.49
N TRP A 112 0.91 1.79 -66.49
CA TRP A 112 0.76 1.03 -65.25
C TRP A 112 2.00 1.08 -64.37
N VAL A 113 3.20 0.99 -64.96
CA VAL A 113 4.45 1.09 -64.19
C VAL A 113 4.53 2.43 -63.45
N ARG A 114 4.21 3.55 -64.12
CA ARG A 114 4.19 4.89 -63.48
C ARG A 114 3.14 4.97 -62.38
N THR A 115 1.92 4.48 -62.61
CA THR A 115 0.84 4.51 -61.60
C THR A 115 1.16 3.63 -60.38
N ARG A 116 1.79 2.46 -60.57
CA ARG A 116 2.25 1.61 -59.46
C ARG A 116 3.32 2.30 -58.62
N TRP A 117 4.31 2.94 -59.27
CA TRP A 117 5.32 3.74 -58.55
C TRP A 117 4.70 4.93 -57.82
N ALA A 118 3.74 5.64 -58.42
CA ALA A 118 3.01 6.72 -57.76
C ALA A 118 2.23 6.24 -56.52
N LEU A 119 1.49 5.13 -56.63
CA LEU A 119 0.78 4.52 -55.51
C LEU A 119 1.73 4.06 -54.39
N LEU A 120 2.89 3.48 -54.74
CA LEU A 120 3.90 3.06 -53.77
C LEU A 120 4.51 4.27 -53.03
N VAL A 121 4.79 5.38 -53.73
CA VAL A 121 5.24 6.63 -53.11
C VAL A 121 4.17 7.23 -52.20
N VAL A 122 2.91 7.26 -52.63
CA VAL A 122 1.79 7.73 -51.79
C VAL A 122 1.60 6.84 -50.55
N PHE A 123 1.74 5.52 -50.68
CA PHE A 123 1.72 4.59 -49.56
C PHE A 123 2.84 4.90 -48.55
N TRP A 124 4.09 5.05 -49.01
CA TRP A 124 5.21 5.37 -48.11
C TRP A 124 5.09 6.76 -47.48
N LEU A 125 4.59 7.77 -48.20
CA LEU A 125 4.29 9.09 -47.63
C LEU A 125 3.16 9.03 -46.59
N GLY A 126 2.10 8.25 -46.85
CA GLY A 126 1.02 8.01 -45.89
C GLY A 126 1.49 7.25 -44.65
N TRP A 127 2.33 6.22 -44.83
CA TRP A 127 2.94 5.46 -43.73
C TRP A 127 3.87 6.33 -42.89
N LEU A 128 4.75 7.11 -43.52
CA LEU A 128 5.65 8.03 -42.82
C LEU A 128 4.87 9.17 -42.14
N GLY A 129 3.77 9.62 -42.74
CA GLY A 129 2.83 10.57 -42.14
C GLY A 129 2.11 10.00 -40.90
N MET A 130 1.67 8.74 -40.95
CA MET A 130 1.11 8.04 -39.79
C MET A 130 2.15 7.84 -38.68
N LEU A 131 3.38 7.46 -39.04
CA LEU A 131 4.50 7.34 -38.09
C LEU A 131 4.81 8.68 -37.42
N GLY A 132 4.95 9.75 -38.22
CA GLY A 132 5.17 11.10 -37.72
C GLY A 132 4.02 11.61 -36.85
N GLY A 133 2.78 11.31 -37.21
CA GLY A 133 1.59 11.60 -36.41
C GLY A 133 1.57 10.86 -35.08
N ALA A 134 1.92 9.57 -35.06
CA ALA A 134 2.02 8.78 -33.84
C ALA A 134 3.12 9.31 -32.89
N VAL A 135 4.30 9.65 -33.43
CA VAL A 135 5.38 10.28 -32.66
C VAL A 135 4.93 11.65 -32.13
N LEU A 136 4.24 12.47 -32.94
CA LEU A 136 3.73 13.77 -32.51
C LEU A 136 2.71 13.65 -31.37
N ILE A 137 1.80 12.68 -31.42
CA ILE A 137 0.85 12.40 -30.33
C ILE A 137 1.59 12.03 -29.04
N ILE A 138 2.61 11.16 -29.11
CA ILE A 138 3.41 10.76 -27.94
C ILE A 138 4.17 11.95 -27.35
N LEU A 139 4.69 12.86 -28.19
CA LEU A 139 5.40 14.06 -27.74
C LEU A 139 4.48 15.16 -27.20
N GLN A 140 3.22 15.23 -27.65
CA GLN A 140 2.22 16.19 -27.17
C GLN A 140 1.42 15.70 -25.97
N ALA A 141 1.34 14.38 -25.74
CA ALA A 141 0.66 13.82 -24.59
C ALA A 141 1.34 14.26 -23.28
N PRO A 142 0.59 14.85 -22.33
CA PRO A 142 1.15 15.20 -21.03
C PRO A 142 1.57 13.91 -20.30
N ARG A 143 2.78 13.92 -19.73
CA ARG A 143 3.24 12.81 -18.90
C ARG A 143 2.39 12.72 -17.64
N CYS A 144 1.93 11.51 -17.31
CA CYS A 144 1.33 11.24 -16.02
C CYS A 144 2.34 11.55 -14.90
N ARG A 145 1.87 12.06 -13.77
CA ARG A 145 2.66 12.20 -12.55
C ARG A 145 3.14 10.82 -12.08
N ASP A 146 4.45 10.67 -11.92
CA ASP A 146 5.05 9.44 -11.41
C ASP A 146 4.48 9.08 -10.04
N LEU A 147 4.29 7.78 -9.80
CA LEU A 147 3.87 7.29 -8.48
C LEU A 147 5.03 7.50 -7.49
N PRO A 148 4.79 8.09 -6.31
CA PRO A 148 5.83 8.23 -5.31
C PRO A 148 6.22 6.85 -4.78
N THR A 149 7.51 6.64 -4.52
CA THR A 149 7.98 5.43 -3.83
C THR A 149 7.39 5.39 -2.43
N THR A 150 6.54 4.41 -2.13
CA THR A 150 5.83 4.30 -0.84
C THR A 150 6.31 3.09 -0.06
N SER A 151 6.46 3.27 1.24
CA SER A 151 6.62 2.18 2.20
C SER A 151 5.26 1.53 2.51
N TRP A 152 5.25 0.26 2.92
CA TRP A 152 4.04 -0.54 3.14
C TRP A 152 2.99 0.12 4.07
N TRP A 153 3.43 0.94 5.03
CA TRP A 153 2.55 1.63 5.97
C TRP A 153 1.69 2.73 5.34
N ASN A 154 2.03 3.22 4.15
CA ASN A 154 1.27 4.28 3.47
C ASN A 154 0.05 3.75 2.70
N ASP A 155 0.06 2.45 2.36
CA ASP A 155 -0.88 1.86 1.42
C ASP A 155 -2.26 1.55 2.06
N GLY A 156 -2.34 1.54 3.40
CA GLY A 156 -3.56 1.22 4.15
C GLY A 156 -3.48 1.58 5.64
N PRO A 157 -4.55 1.32 6.41
CA PRO A 157 -4.59 1.63 7.84
C PRO A 157 -3.68 0.70 8.67
N LEU A 158 -3.16 1.26 9.77
CA LEU A 158 -2.53 0.51 10.86
C LEU A 158 -3.55 0.23 11.97
N TYR A 159 -3.51 -0.97 12.54
CA TYR A 159 -4.46 -1.44 13.55
C TYR A 159 -3.75 -1.77 14.86
N GLN A 160 -4.10 -1.08 15.94
CA GLN A 160 -3.41 -1.13 17.23
C GLN A 160 -4.16 -1.96 18.26
N ILE A 161 -3.52 -3.05 18.70
CA ILE A 161 -3.97 -3.86 19.84
C ILE A 161 -3.21 -3.40 21.09
N GLY A 162 -3.88 -2.66 21.99
CA GLY A 162 -3.24 -2.11 23.19
C GLY A 162 -2.81 -3.17 24.22
N ASP A 163 -3.61 -4.22 24.39
CA ASP A 163 -3.35 -5.38 25.26
C ASP A 163 -4.01 -6.63 24.63
N VAL A 164 -3.20 -7.66 24.34
CA VAL A 164 -3.62 -8.87 23.62
C VAL A 164 -4.68 -9.69 24.37
N ARG A 165 -4.80 -9.51 25.69
CA ARG A 165 -5.71 -10.26 26.56
C ARG A 165 -7.18 -9.86 26.36
N PHE A 166 -7.41 -8.60 26.01
CA PHE A 166 -8.75 -8.06 25.76
C PHE A 166 -9.18 -8.21 24.31
N PHE A 167 -8.24 -8.43 23.39
CA PHE A 167 -8.50 -8.58 21.97
C PHE A 167 -9.18 -9.90 21.58
N SER A 168 -9.09 -10.97 22.38
CA SER A 168 -9.62 -12.28 21.97
C SER A 168 -10.06 -13.14 23.14
N ASP A 169 -10.97 -14.08 22.90
CA ASP A 169 -11.47 -15.03 23.91
C ASP A 169 -10.38 -15.96 24.46
N ALA A 170 -9.33 -16.21 23.68
CA ALA A 170 -8.17 -16.99 24.12
C ALA A 170 -7.19 -16.19 25.01
N GLN A 171 -7.37 -14.85 25.07
CA GLN A 171 -6.60 -13.90 25.87
C GLN A 171 -5.07 -13.92 25.62
N ASN A 172 -4.62 -14.40 24.46
CA ASN A 172 -3.20 -14.61 24.17
C ASN A 172 -2.88 -14.36 22.68
N LEU A 173 -1.59 -14.39 22.33
CA LEU A 173 -1.10 -14.22 20.96
C LEU A 173 -1.72 -15.19 19.94
N LYS A 174 -2.07 -16.41 20.33
CA LYS A 174 -2.75 -17.38 19.46
C LYS A 174 -4.21 -16.98 19.15
N GLY A 175 -4.87 -16.29 20.08
CA GLY A 175 -6.18 -15.67 19.84
C GLY A 175 -6.09 -14.46 18.88
N VAL A 176 -4.96 -13.75 18.85
CA VAL A 176 -4.68 -12.75 17.81
C VAL A 176 -4.52 -13.42 16.44
N GLU A 177 -3.74 -14.51 16.38
CA GLU A 177 -3.47 -15.30 15.16
C GLU A 177 -4.76 -15.81 14.51
N GLN A 178 -5.70 -16.33 15.32
CA GLN A 178 -7.02 -16.78 14.86
C GLN A 178 -7.85 -15.65 14.21
N ASN A 179 -7.74 -14.42 14.70
CA ASN A 179 -8.51 -13.27 14.22
C ASN A 179 -7.83 -12.49 13.08
N LEU A 180 -6.61 -12.87 12.66
CA LEU A 180 -5.96 -12.31 11.46
C LEU A 180 -6.81 -12.45 10.18
N GLY A 181 -7.71 -13.44 10.13
CA GLY A 181 -8.72 -13.56 9.07
C GLY A 181 -9.61 -12.32 8.97
N CYS A 182 -10.20 -11.90 10.09
CA CYS A 182 -11.05 -10.70 10.16
C CYS A 182 -10.26 -9.42 9.87
N LEU A 183 -9.01 -9.32 10.32
CA LEU A 183 -8.17 -8.14 10.04
C LEU A 183 -7.87 -7.98 8.53
N SER A 184 -7.68 -9.09 7.82
CA SER A 184 -7.49 -9.09 6.36
C SER A 184 -8.75 -8.59 5.60
N GLU A 185 -9.95 -8.81 6.15
CA GLU A 185 -11.20 -8.25 5.61
C GLU A 185 -11.33 -6.74 5.84
N LEU A 186 -10.73 -6.20 6.91
CA LEU A 186 -10.65 -4.76 7.20
C LEU A 186 -9.64 -4.02 6.29
N LYS A 187 -8.88 -4.76 5.45
CA LYS A 187 -7.78 -4.24 4.59
C LYS A 187 -6.69 -3.48 5.35
N VAL A 188 -6.44 -3.85 6.62
CA VAL A 188 -5.32 -3.28 7.38
C VAL A 188 -4.00 -3.76 6.80
N LYS A 189 -3.00 -2.87 6.74
CA LYS A 189 -1.67 -3.16 6.21
C LYS A 189 -0.63 -3.41 7.28
N GLY A 190 -0.84 -2.89 8.49
CA GLY A 190 0.00 -3.15 9.64
C GLY A 190 -0.80 -3.47 10.90
N LEU A 191 -0.27 -4.40 11.68
CA LEU A 191 -0.74 -4.76 13.00
C LEU A 191 0.27 -4.27 14.04
N ILE A 192 -0.13 -3.28 14.84
CA ILE A 192 0.65 -2.82 16.00
C ILE A 192 0.26 -3.67 17.20
N VAL A 193 1.12 -4.60 17.57
CA VAL A 193 0.97 -5.45 18.76
C VAL A 193 1.53 -4.68 19.95
N GLY A 194 0.67 -4.41 20.93
CA GLY A 194 1.02 -3.72 22.17
C GLY A 194 2.07 -4.46 23.02
N PRO A 195 2.58 -3.86 24.10
CA PRO A 195 3.72 -4.40 24.84
C PRO A 195 3.45 -5.77 25.47
N ILE A 196 4.03 -6.81 24.85
CA ILE A 196 4.00 -8.19 25.36
C ILE A 196 5.16 -8.49 26.30
N HIS A 197 6.18 -7.63 26.34
CA HIS A 197 7.41 -7.85 27.10
C HIS A 197 7.21 -7.67 28.61
N VAL A 198 8.05 -8.29 29.44
CA VAL A 198 7.92 -8.21 30.90
C VAL A 198 8.39 -6.84 31.41
N ALA A 199 7.44 -5.94 31.71
CA ALA A 199 7.70 -4.68 32.40
C ALA A 199 6.86 -4.53 33.67
N PRO A 200 7.44 -4.77 34.86
CA PRO A 200 6.81 -4.39 36.12
C PRO A 200 6.71 -2.85 36.20
N PRO A 201 5.61 -2.31 36.76
CA PRO A 201 5.35 -0.87 36.73
C PRO A 201 6.42 -0.12 37.54
N ASP A 202 7.00 0.90 36.92
CA ASP A 202 8.02 1.79 37.51
C ASP A 202 9.33 1.10 37.97
N ASP A 203 9.59 -0.17 37.59
CA ASP A 203 10.84 -0.90 37.87
C ASP A 203 11.67 -1.17 36.59
N ALA A 204 12.70 -0.36 36.40
CA ALA A 204 13.64 -0.49 35.28
C ALA A 204 14.64 -1.67 35.41
N VAL A 205 14.82 -2.24 36.60
CA VAL A 205 15.77 -3.34 36.86
C VAL A 205 15.13 -4.68 36.55
N ALA A 206 13.87 -4.86 36.92
CA ALA A 206 13.09 -6.07 36.63
C ALA A 206 12.54 -6.13 35.19
N LEU A 207 12.49 -5.01 34.46
CA LEU A 207 12.19 -4.95 33.02
C LEU A 207 13.00 -6.01 32.23
N ARG A 208 12.37 -6.74 31.31
CA ARG A 208 12.99 -7.64 30.32
C ARG A 208 12.29 -7.43 28.98
N PHE A 209 13.02 -6.90 28.00
CA PHE A 209 12.47 -6.63 26.66
C PHE A 209 12.38 -7.87 25.76
N GLU A 210 13.27 -8.85 25.95
CA GLU A 210 13.38 -10.05 25.11
C GLU A 210 12.46 -11.20 25.61
N GLU A 211 12.01 -11.11 26.86
CA GLU A 211 11.10 -12.08 27.49
C GLU A 211 9.64 -11.64 27.29
N ILE A 212 8.81 -12.55 26.76
CA ILE A 212 7.36 -12.36 26.66
C ILE A 212 6.73 -12.68 28.02
N SER A 213 5.81 -11.81 28.46
CA SER A 213 5.02 -12.02 29.67
C SER A 213 4.13 -13.26 29.56
N ALA A 214 4.10 -14.07 30.64
CA ALA A 214 3.32 -15.31 30.68
C ALA A 214 1.82 -15.10 30.41
N ASP A 215 1.28 -13.92 30.73
CA ASP A 215 -0.11 -13.55 30.44
C ASP A 215 -0.39 -13.36 28.93
N ALA A 216 0.64 -13.02 28.13
CA ALA A 216 0.49 -12.75 26.69
C ALA A 216 0.73 -14.00 25.83
N GLY A 217 1.65 -14.88 26.25
CA GLY A 217 1.97 -16.11 25.53
C GLY A 217 3.44 -16.48 25.60
N ASN A 218 3.97 -17.08 24.52
CA ASN A 218 5.38 -17.46 24.39
C ASN A 218 5.96 -17.07 23.02
N LEU A 219 7.29 -17.23 22.87
CA LEU A 219 8.01 -16.81 21.65
C LEU A 219 7.62 -17.62 20.41
N GLU A 220 7.22 -18.89 20.56
CA GLU A 220 6.76 -19.74 19.46
C GLU A 220 5.41 -19.26 18.90
N GLN A 221 4.48 -18.89 19.78
CA GLN A 221 3.20 -18.27 19.40
C GLN A 221 3.42 -16.93 18.69
N PHE A 222 4.38 -16.12 19.14
CA PHE A 222 4.75 -14.88 18.46
C PHE A 222 5.28 -15.13 17.04
N LYS A 223 6.18 -16.12 16.87
CA LYS A 223 6.69 -16.52 15.55
C LYS A 223 5.60 -17.04 14.62
N SER A 224 4.64 -17.81 15.15
CA SER A 224 3.48 -18.28 14.38
C SER A 224 2.63 -17.09 13.93
N LEU A 225 2.33 -16.16 14.84
CA LEU A 225 1.57 -14.94 14.56
C LEU A 225 2.22 -14.09 13.45
N VAL A 226 3.54 -13.81 13.53
CA VAL A 226 4.27 -13.06 12.50
C VAL A 226 4.20 -13.77 11.15
N THR A 227 4.52 -15.06 11.12
CA THR A 227 4.44 -15.87 9.89
C THR A 227 3.03 -15.89 9.28
N ALA A 228 1.99 -15.94 10.12
CA ALA A 228 0.60 -15.94 9.68
C ALA A 228 0.12 -14.57 9.19
N ALA A 229 0.63 -13.47 9.76
CA ALA A 229 0.37 -12.10 9.33
C ALA A 229 1.02 -11.81 7.97
N HIS A 230 2.30 -12.17 7.80
CA HIS A 230 3.01 -12.02 6.52
C HIS A 230 2.34 -12.80 5.37
N ARG A 231 1.84 -14.02 5.63
CA ARG A 231 1.05 -14.80 4.67
C ARG A 231 -0.27 -14.12 4.23
N LYS A 232 -0.71 -13.09 4.96
CA LYS A 232 -1.92 -12.30 4.70
C LYS A 232 -1.63 -10.88 4.22
N ASP A 233 -0.37 -10.56 3.89
CA ASP A 233 0.07 -9.21 3.49
C ASP A 233 -0.19 -8.16 4.59
N ILE A 234 0.03 -8.56 5.85
CA ILE A 234 -0.05 -7.71 7.05
C ILE A 234 1.33 -7.69 7.72
N SER A 235 1.93 -6.51 7.79
CA SER A 235 3.19 -6.28 8.50
C SER A 235 2.97 -6.18 10.01
N VAL A 236 3.93 -6.61 10.82
CA VAL A 236 3.84 -6.63 12.29
C VAL A 236 4.78 -5.61 12.92
N VAL A 237 4.19 -4.68 13.69
CA VAL A 237 4.89 -3.65 14.46
C VAL A 237 4.79 -4.01 15.95
N LEU A 238 5.91 -4.01 16.67
CA LEU A 238 5.93 -4.34 18.09
C LEU A 238 6.12 -3.10 18.96
N ASP A 239 5.24 -2.88 19.94
CA ASP A 239 5.41 -1.82 20.93
C ASP A 239 6.42 -2.23 22.03
N LEU A 240 7.57 -1.54 22.03
CA LEU A 240 8.66 -1.74 22.98
C LEU A 240 8.74 -0.59 24.01
N THR A 241 7.63 0.11 24.28
CA THR A 241 7.53 1.14 25.32
C THR A 241 7.90 0.56 26.70
N PRO A 242 9.01 0.98 27.33
CA PRO A 242 9.57 0.24 28.47
C PRO A 242 8.76 0.32 29.77
N ASN A 243 8.10 1.45 30.05
CA ASN A 243 7.29 1.62 31.27
C ASN A 243 5.80 1.76 30.94
N TYR A 244 5.25 0.83 30.16
CA TYR A 244 3.89 0.94 29.62
C TYR A 244 2.75 0.82 30.65
N ARG A 245 3.03 0.29 31.85
CA ARG A 245 2.10 0.21 32.99
C ARG A 245 2.41 1.19 34.13
N GLY A 246 3.54 1.90 34.07
CA GLY A 246 4.01 2.74 35.17
C GLY A 246 3.44 4.16 35.17
N THR A 247 3.52 4.80 36.32
CA THR A 247 3.02 6.15 36.58
C THR A 247 4.06 7.23 36.28
N SER A 248 5.35 6.88 36.25
CA SER A 248 6.47 7.82 35.98
C SER A 248 6.60 8.27 34.52
N GLY A 249 5.66 7.85 33.66
CA GLY A 249 5.72 8.02 32.21
C GLY A 249 6.54 6.93 31.50
N PRO A 250 6.52 6.92 30.15
CA PRO A 250 6.90 5.76 29.33
C PRO A 250 8.38 5.33 29.42
N TRP A 251 9.27 6.19 29.93
CA TRP A 251 10.72 5.95 30.02
C TRP A 251 11.27 6.02 31.45
N PHE A 252 10.42 5.81 32.46
CA PHE A 252 10.77 5.99 33.88
C PHE A 252 11.26 7.41 34.20
N SER A 253 11.91 7.58 35.36
CA SER A 253 12.59 8.80 35.75
C SER A 253 13.91 8.99 34.99
N SER A 254 14.39 10.24 34.91
CA SER A 254 15.50 10.64 34.03
C SER A 254 16.81 9.87 34.22
N VAL A 255 17.06 9.32 35.41
CA VAL A 255 18.30 8.58 35.74
C VAL A 255 18.34 7.20 35.07
N SER A 256 17.18 6.58 34.84
CA SER A 256 17.10 5.22 34.27
C SER A 256 17.09 5.20 32.74
N VAL A 257 16.79 6.33 32.08
CA VAL A 257 16.61 6.41 30.62
C VAL A 257 17.81 5.84 29.84
N THR A 258 19.03 6.20 30.21
CA THR A 258 20.25 5.76 29.50
C THR A 258 20.47 4.25 29.56
N ASN A 259 20.27 3.63 30.73
CA ASN A 259 20.43 2.18 30.90
C ASN A 259 19.34 1.42 30.13
N VAL A 260 18.09 1.92 30.19
CA VAL A 260 16.96 1.32 29.46
C VAL A 260 17.14 1.46 27.94
N ALA A 261 17.64 2.60 27.45
CA ALA A 261 17.93 2.81 26.04
C ALA A 261 19.08 1.93 25.52
N GLU A 262 20.14 1.71 26.30
CA GLU A 262 21.19 0.75 25.99
C GLU A 262 20.63 -0.67 25.86
N ARG A 263 19.84 -1.12 26.86
CA ARG A 263 19.23 -2.46 26.85
C ARG A 263 18.20 -2.65 25.73
N LEU A 264 17.56 -1.57 25.29
CA LEU A 264 16.67 -1.59 24.13
C LEU A 264 17.43 -1.89 22.83
N LYS A 265 18.69 -1.46 22.66
CA LYS A 265 19.48 -1.77 21.44
C LYS A 265 19.62 -3.27 21.21
N SER A 266 19.96 -4.03 22.24
CA SER A 266 20.02 -5.51 22.17
C SER A 266 18.67 -6.12 21.80
N ALA A 267 17.60 -5.66 22.45
CA ALA A 267 16.25 -6.14 22.20
C ALA A 267 15.76 -5.82 20.77
N LEU A 268 16.09 -4.65 20.22
CA LEU A 268 15.76 -4.30 18.83
C LEU A 268 16.38 -5.30 17.86
N VAL A 269 17.66 -5.65 18.03
CA VAL A 269 18.33 -6.67 17.21
C VAL A 269 17.66 -8.03 17.39
N PHE A 270 17.37 -8.43 18.63
CA PHE A 270 16.66 -9.69 18.92
C PHE A 270 15.31 -9.78 18.20
N TRP A 271 14.45 -8.75 18.35
CA TRP A 271 13.11 -8.74 17.77
C TRP A 271 13.12 -8.62 16.25
N MET A 272 14.02 -7.83 15.67
CA MET A 272 14.23 -7.78 14.22
C MET A 272 14.62 -9.14 13.64
N ASN A 273 15.42 -9.92 14.37
CA ASN A 273 15.76 -11.30 13.99
C ASN A 273 14.58 -12.29 14.16
N GLN A 274 13.49 -11.91 14.82
CA GLN A 274 12.24 -12.68 14.85
C GLN A 274 11.27 -12.31 13.70
N GLY A 275 11.66 -11.37 12.82
CA GLY A 275 10.89 -11.01 11.62
C GLY A 275 9.83 -9.92 11.83
N ILE A 276 9.97 -9.02 12.81
CA ILE A 276 9.10 -7.83 12.88
C ILE A 276 9.45 -6.82 11.79
N ASP A 277 8.44 -6.11 11.30
CA ASP A 277 8.56 -5.08 10.25
C ASP A 277 8.62 -3.66 10.83
N GLY A 278 8.52 -3.51 12.15
CA GLY A 278 8.64 -2.20 12.78
C GLY A 278 8.53 -2.22 14.29
N VAL A 279 8.86 -1.08 14.90
CA VAL A 279 8.84 -0.88 16.35
C VAL A 279 8.08 0.39 16.68
N GLN A 280 7.17 0.29 17.66
CA GLN A 280 6.51 1.43 18.27
C GLN A 280 7.21 1.82 19.59
N LEU A 281 7.45 3.12 19.78
CA LEU A 281 8.00 3.69 21.01
C LEU A 281 7.17 4.91 21.46
N SER A 282 6.60 4.85 22.67
CA SER A 282 5.91 6.01 23.27
C SER A 282 6.89 7.00 23.88
N GLY A 283 6.61 8.30 23.80
CA GLY A 283 7.37 9.34 24.48
C GLY A 283 8.74 9.65 23.87
N VAL A 284 8.90 9.47 22.54
CA VAL A 284 10.17 9.66 21.81
C VAL A 284 10.88 11.00 22.12
N GLN A 285 10.10 12.06 22.37
CA GLN A 285 10.56 13.39 22.80
C GLN A 285 11.50 13.37 24.02
N ARG A 286 11.38 12.41 24.94
CA ARG A 286 12.22 12.29 26.14
C ARG A 286 13.55 11.59 25.80
N VAL A 287 13.54 10.59 24.93
CA VAL A 287 14.76 9.85 24.58
C VAL A 287 15.62 10.65 23.61
N SER A 288 15.00 11.26 22.59
CA SER A 288 15.73 12.08 21.61
C SER A 288 16.40 13.30 22.24
N SER A 289 15.86 13.83 23.35
CA SER A 289 16.43 14.98 24.08
C SER A 289 17.43 14.57 25.17
N VAL A 290 17.19 13.49 25.91
CA VAL A 290 18.07 13.07 27.03
C VAL A 290 19.27 12.24 26.55
N VAL A 291 19.12 11.42 25.51
CA VAL A 291 20.19 10.56 24.96
C VAL A 291 20.25 10.57 23.42
N PRO A 292 20.64 11.71 22.78
CA PRO A 292 20.62 11.86 21.31
C PRO A 292 21.50 10.86 20.54
N SER A 293 22.62 10.42 21.14
CA SER A 293 23.52 9.41 20.58
C SER A 293 22.83 8.04 20.51
N LEU A 294 22.34 7.53 21.64
CA LEU A 294 21.61 6.26 21.71
C LEU A 294 20.34 6.27 20.85
N TRP A 295 19.67 7.42 20.74
CA TRP A 295 18.54 7.57 19.82
C TRP A 295 18.96 7.41 18.34
N THR A 296 20.16 7.85 17.98
CA THR A 296 20.70 7.66 16.63
C THR A 296 21.11 6.21 16.39
N ASP A 297 21.72 5.54 17.37
CA ASP A 297 21.96 4.09 17.32
C ASP A 297 20.65 3.29 17.14
N ILE A 298 19.61 3.61 17.92
CA ILE A 298 18.28 2.96 17.84
C ILE A 298 17.69 3.09 16.44
N ARG A 299 17.74 4.29 15.84
CA ARG A 299 17.30 4.51 14.45
C ARG A 299 18.13 3.70 13.45
N ALA A 300 19.45 3.70 13.59
CA ALA A 300 20.34 2.94 12.72
C ALA A 300 20.09 1.42 12.81
N ILE A 301 19.78 0.89 14.00
CA ILE A 301 19.42 -0.53 14.18
C ILE A 301 18.07 -0.85 13.52
N VAL A 302 17.06 0.02 13.67
CA VAL A 302 15.74 -0.20 13.05
C VAL A 302 15.80 -0.08 11.53
N GLN A 303 16.58 0.86 10.99
CA GLN A 303 16.79 1.03 9.54
C GLN A 303 17.89 0.10 8.97
N ASN A 304 18.52 -0.73 9.79
CA ASN A 304 19.54 -1.67 9.31
C ASN A 304 18.89 -2.69 8.34
N GLY A 305 19.45 -2.82 7.15
CA GLY A 305 18.94 -3.70 6.07
C GLY A 305 17.91 -3.06 5.13
N THR A 306 17.54 -1.78 5.28
CA THR A 306 16.64 -1.11 4.32
C THR A 306 17.36 -0.60 3.06
N GLU A 307 18.68 -0.76 2.96
CA GLU A 307 19.44 -0.35 1.76
C GLU A 307 19.12 -1.22 0.53
N GLU A 308 18.83 -2.51 0.73
CA GLU A 308 18.38 -3.40 -0.35
C GLU A 308 16.89 -3.19 -0.68
N HIS A 309 16.08 -2.81 0.31
CA HIS A 309 14.63 -2.65 0.19
C HIS A 309 14.14 -1.45 1.03
N PRO A 310 14.10 -0.24 0.42
CA PRO A 310 13.65 0.97 1.12
C PRO A 310 12.20 0.85 1.59
N GLY A 311 11.94 1.18 2.86
CA GLY A 311 10.59 1.18 3.42
C GLY A 311 10.10 -0.16 3.98
N ASN A 312 10.96 -1.18 4.10
CA ASN A 312 10.58 -2.43 4.78
C ASN A 312 10.39 -2.27 6.30
N ARG A 313 11.10 -1.33 6.95
CA ARG A 313 11.16 -1.22 8.42
C ARG A 313 10.64 0.13 8.92
N LEU A 314 9.70 0.07 9.85
CA LEU A 314 9.00 1.24 10.42
C LEU A 314 9.47 1.56 11.86
N LEU A 315 9.89 2.80 12.10
CA LEU A 315 9.97 3.37 13.45
C LEU A 315 8.78 4.30 13.71
N LEU A 316 7.84 3.83 14.53
CA LEU A 316 6.62 4.54 14.89
C LEU A 316 6.78 5.24 16.26
N GLY A 317 6.85 6.56 16.26
CA GLY A 317 6.80 7.35 17.49
C GLY A 317 5.37 7.57 17.96
N VAL A 318 5.14 7.53 19.28
CA VAL A 318 3.88 8.05 19.89
C VAL A 318 4.22 9.21 20.81
N SER A 319 3.46 10.30 20.72
CA SER A 319 3.65 11.51 21.51
C SER A 319 2.33 12.04 22.08
N ASP A 320 2.41 12.57 23.30
CA ASP A 320 1.31 13.23 24.00
C ASP A 320 1.00 14.66 23.49
N LEU A 321 1.78 15.17 22.52
CA LEU A 321 1.66 16.52 21.97
C LEU A 321 0.35 16.71 21.19
N SER A 322 -0.33 17.85 21.45
CA SER A 322 -1.53 18.29 20.72
C SER A 322 -1.28 19.47 19.78
N SER A 323 -0.20 20.24 19.95
CA SER A 323 0.09 21.40 19.08
C SER A 323 0.77 20.97 17.77
N PRO A 324 0.32 21.45 16.60
CA PRO A 324 0.92 21.09 15.32
C PRO A 324 2.37 21.53 15.20
N GLU A 325 2.77 22.66 15.81
CA GLU A 325 4.16 23.12 15.85
C GLU A 325 5.06 22.15 16.65
N GLY A 326 4.55 21.60 17.76
CA GLY A 326 5.27 20.63 18.56
C GLY A 326 5.47 19.31 17.81
N VAL A 327 4.43 18.84 17.13
CA VAL A 327 4.46 17.64 16.29
C VAL A 327 5.41 17.81 15.10
N SER A 328 5.36 18.94 14.41
CA SER A 328 6.27 19.31 13.32
C SER A 328 7.74 19.35 13.76
N SER A 329 8.02 20.03 14.87
CA SER A 329 9.37 20.10 15.46
C SER A 329 9.88 18.71 15.86
N LEU A 330 9.01 17.87 16.44
CA LEU A 330 9.37 16.51 16.85
C LEU A 330 9.61 15.57 15.65
N LEU A 331 8.79 15.62 14.59
CA LEU A 331 9.00 14.87 13.34
C LEU A 331 10.36 15.20 12.69
N SER A 332 10.72 16.48 12.73
CA SER A 332 11.95 17.01 12.13
C SER A 332 13.20 16.66 12.94
N SER A 333 13.12 16.73 14.28
CA SER A 333 14.25 16.49 15.18
C SER A 333 14.45 15.02 15.56
N SER A 334 13.39 14.25 15.78
CA SER A 334 13.50 12.83 16.12
C SER A 334 13.86 11.97 14.91
N GLY A 335 13.40 12.32 13.72
CA GLY A 335 13.59 11.49 12.52
C GLY A 335 12.99 10.08 12.68
N VAL A 336 11.83 9.97 13.33
CA VAL A 336 10.93 8.80 13.20
C VAL A 336 10.29 8.79 11.80
N ASP A 337 9.87 7.63 11.34
CA ASP A 337 9.20 7.48 10.04
C ASP A 337 7.77 8.02 10.10
N LEU A 338 7.05 7.67 11.18
CA LEU A 338 5.69 8.13 11.50
C LEU A 338 5.61 8.61 12.96
N LEU A 339 4.73 9.58 13.25
CA LEU A 339 4.49 10.10 14.60
C LEU A 339 2.99 10.19 14.92
N VAL A 340 2.50 9.28 15.75
CA VAL A 340 1.16 9.33 16.32
C VAL A 340 1.11 10.42 17.39
N SER A 341 0.13 11.32 17.32
CA SER A 341 0.00 12.48 18.19
C SER A 341 -1.46 12.87 18.44
N ARG A 342 -1.71 13.70 19.47
CA ARG A 342 -3.06 14.15 19.85
C ARG A 342 -3.62 15.31 19.02
N VAL A 343 -2.97 15.66 17.91
CA VAL A 343 -3.29 16.86 17.11
C VAL A 343 -4.74 16.89 16.59
N LEU A 344 -5.38 15.74 16.40
CA LEU A 344 -6.80 15.67 15.99
C LEU A 344 -7.80 15.58 17.17
N GLY A 345 -7.32 15.14 18.35
CA GLY A 345 -8.12 14.62 19.46
C GLY A 345 -8.16 15.51 20.72
N SER A 346 -7.97 16.82 20.58
CA SER A 346 -7.83 17.77 21.70
C SER A 346 -9.15 18.10 22.45
N GLY A 347 -9.89 17.07 22.88
CA GLY A 347 -11.08 17.20 23.73
C GLY A 347 -12.39 17.51 23.00
N SER A 348 -13.48 17.55 23.77
CA SER A 348 -14.88 17.57 23.30
C SER A 348 -15.36 18.88 22.65
N SER A 349 -14.46 19.82 22.34
CA SER A 349 -14.79 21.14 21.81
C SER A 349 -13.78 21.66 20.77
N VAL A 350 -13.09 20.76 20.05
CA VAL A 350 -12.20 21.18 18.95
C VAL A 350 -13.03 21.70 17.78
N ASP A 351 -12.86 22.98 17.51
CA ASP A 351 -13.39 23.67 16.34
C ASP A 351 -12.92 22.96 15.05
N ALA A 352 -13.83 22.68 14.11
CA ALA A 352 -13.49 21.96 12.89
C ALA A 352 -12.49 22.73 11.99
N ALA A 353 -12.45 24.06 12.09
CA ALA A 353 -11.44 24.90 11.46
C ALA A 353 -10.07 24.83 12.15
N GLU A 354 -9.99 24.71 13.48
CA GLU A 354 -8.70 24.47 14.18
C GLU A 354 -8.10 23.12 13.76
N ARG A 355 -8.92 22.07 13.68
CA ARG A 355 -8.50 20.76 13.16
C ARG A 355 -8.01 20.87 11.71
N ALA A 356 -8.74 21.58 10.86
CA ALA A 356 -8.38 21.79 9.46
C ALA A 356 -7.07 22.57 9.29
N GLN A 357 -6.86 23.62 10.08
CA GLN A 357 -5.61 24.40 10.10
C GLN A 357 -4.42 23.54 10.55
N SER A 358 -4.62 22.71 11.58
CA SER A 358 -3.58 21.80 12.09
C SER A 358 -3.16 20.75 11.06
N VAL A 359 -4.13 20.15 10.35
CA VAL A 359 -3.88 19.24 9.23
C VAL A 359 -3.16 19.96 8.07
N GLN A 360 -3.69 21.11 7.64
CA GLN A 360 -3.14 21.88 6.52
C GLN A 360 -1.69 22.31 6.78
N ARG A 361 -1.37 22.66 8.04
CA ARG A 361 -0.03 23.04 8.47
C ARG A 361 0.95 21.87 8.38
N LEU A 362 0.63 20.74 9.03
CA LEU A 362 1.47 19.54 9.00
C LEU A 362 1.68 19.02 7.57
N TYR A 363 0.65 19.06 6.73
CA TYR A 363 0.74 18.70 5.31
C TYR A 363 1.58 19.68 4.46
N SER A 364 1.68 20.96 4.87
CA SER A 364 2.55 21.94 4.20
C SER A 364 4.01 21.87 4.65
N GLU A 365 4.28 21.39 5.87
CA GLU A 365 5.62 21.31 6.46
C GLU A 365 6.29 19.93 6.24
N HIS A 366 5.51 18.85 6.06
CA HIS A 366 6.01 17.47 5.90
C HIS A 366 5.33 16.71 4.76
N SER A 367 6.06 15.77 4.14
CA SER A 367 5.46 14.80 3.20
C SER A 367 4.40 13.96 3.89
N GLN A 368 3.25 13.77 3.20
CA GLN A 368 2.16 12.91 3.68
C GLN A 368 2.60 11.50 4.08
N GLN A 369 3.69 10.98 3.49
CA GLN A 369 4.24 9.65 3.79
C GLN A 369 4.83 9.51 5.21
N ARG A 370 5.05 10.64 5.89
CA ARG A 370 5.56 10.72 7.27
C ARG A 370 4.50 11.19 8.28
N LEU A 371 3.30 11.50 7.80
CA LEU A 371 2.17 11.89 8.65
C LEU A 371 1.36 10.66 9.02
N SER A 372 0.99 10.56 10.29
CA SER A 372 0.02 9.59 10.76
C SER A 372 -1.06 10.26 11.61
N TRP A 373 -2.28 9.71 11.53
CA TRP A 373 -3.47 10.28 12.13
C TRP A 373 -4.17 9.25 13.01
N SER A 374 -4.39 9.58 14.28
CA SER A 374 -5.23 8.80 15.19
C SER A 374 -6.22 9.72 15.91
N LEU A 375 -7.26 9.09 16.45
CA LEU A 375 -8.23 9.70 17.37
C LEU A 375 -8.42 8.72 18.51
N GLY A 376 -7.70 8.96 19.61
CA GLY A 376 -7.49 7.98 20.66
C GLY A 376 -6.20 7.16 20.48
N GLY A 377 -6.03 6.19 21.36
CA GLY A 377 -4.80 5.41 21.52
C GLY A 377 -4.78 4.68 22.86
N ARG A 378 -3.79 3.81 23.10
CA ARG A 378 -3.65 3.03 24.35
C ARG A 378 -3.80 3.86 25.64
N THR A 379 -3.32 5.11 25.64
CA THR A 379 -3.35 6.02 26.80
C THR A 379 -4.55 6.96 26.80
N GLU A 380 -5.27 7.11 25.70
CA GLU A 380 -6.46 7.98 25.60
C GLU A 380 -7.76 7.20 25.79
N GLY A 381 -7.85 6.01 25.21
CA GLY A 381 -9.09 5.26 25.03
C GLY A 381 -9.46 5.13 23.55
N HIS A 382 -10.63 4.57 23.30
CA HIS A 382 -11.21 4.33 21.97
C HIS A 382 -11.86 5.58 21.40
N MET A 383 -11.96 5.64 20.07
CA MET A 383 -12.51 6.78 19.33
C MET A 383 -13.93 7.14 19.79
N ALA A 384 -14.78 6.16 20.09
CA ALA A 384 -16.14 6.36 20.55
C ALA A 384 -16.21 7.04 21.93
N SER A 385 -15.25 6.75 22.81
CA SER A 385 -15.15 7.37 24.15
C SER A 385 -14.58 8.78 24.10
N VAL A 386 -13.60 9.01 23.22
CA VAL A 386 -12.87 10.29 23.11
C VAL A 386 -13.65 11.32 22.29
N GLY A 387 -14.22 10.90 21.15
CA GLY A 387 -14.93 11.75 20.20
C GLY A 387 -16.46 11.70 20.29
N GLY A 388 -17.02 10.86 21.17
CA GLY A 388 -18.46 10.60 21.27
C GLY A 388 -18.93 9.47 20.33
N PRO A 389 -19.94 8.67 20.74
CA PRO A 389 -20.36 7.48 20.01
C PRO A 389 -21.01 7.79 18.65
N ASP A 390 -21.72 8.91 18.55
CA ASP A 390 -22.45 9.29 17.33
C ASP A 390 -21.51 9.75 16.20
N LEU A 391 -20.34 10.28 16.55
CA LEU A 391 -19.33 10.75 15.60
C LEU A 391 -18.37 9.65 15.12
N VAL A 392 -18.55 8.38 15.53
CA VAL A 392 -17.65 7.27 15.13
C VAL A 392 -17.52 7.15 13.61
N LEU A 393 -18.63 7.15 12.87
CA LEU A 393 -18.59 7.04 11.40
C LEU A 393 -17.96 8.29 10.74
N VAL A 394 -18.17 9.47 11.32
CA VAL A 394 -17.58 10.74 10.88
C VAL A 394 -16.06 10.72 11.05
N HIS A 395 -15.58 10.24 12.20
CA HIS A 395 -14.16 10.14 12.51
C HIS A 395 -13.45 9.01 11.74
N GLN A 396 -14.10 7.85 11.54
CA GLN A 396 -13.61 6.81 10.62
C GLN A 396 -13.45 7.38 9.20
N LEU A 397 -14.43 8.14 8.71
CA LEU A 397 -14.39 8.77 7.39
C LEU A 397 -13.30 9.83 7.29
N LEU A 398 -13.09 10.61 8.35
CA LEU A 398 -12.01 11.59 8.44
C LEU A 398 -10.64 10.91 8.33
N LEU A 399 -10.31 9.98 9.22
CA LEU A 399 -8.98 9.34 9.25
C LEU A 399 -8.65 8.63 7.92
N LEU A 400 -9.58 7.86 7.35
CA LEU A 400 -9.34 7.15 6.10
C LEU A 400 -9.26 8.06 4.86
N THR A 401 -9.68 9.32 4.94
CA THR A 401 -9.62 10.27 3.80
C THR A 401 -8.59 11.40 3.96
N LEU A 402 -7.92 11.51 5.11
CA LEU A 402 -6.78 12.41 5.31
C LEU A 402 -5.51 11.92 4.58
N PRO A 403 -4.58 12.84 4.22
CA PRO A 403 -3.31 12.51 3.56
C PRO A 403 -2.31 11.95 4.58
N GLY A 404 -1.77 10.76 4.34
CA GLY A 404 -0.92 10.03 5.30
C GLY A 404 -1.61 8.87 5.99
N THR A 405 -0.92 8.22 6.94
CA THR A 405 -1.26 6.88 7.45
C THR A 405 -2.28 6.93 8.60
N PRO A 406 -3.52 6.41 8.44
CA PRO A 406 -4.47 6.35 9.54
C PRO A 406 -4.16 5.20 10.50
N VAL A 407 -4.26 5.46 11.79
CA VAL A 407 -4.03 4.51 12.88
C VAL A 407 -5.28 4.39 13.73
N PHE A 408 -5.83 3.18 13.83
CA PHE A 408 -7.04 2.86 14.58
C PHE A 408 -6.69 1.93 15.75
N ASN A 409 -7.41 2.03 16.87
CA ASN A 409 -7.40 1.02 17.92
C ASN A 409 -8.35 -0.11 17.57
N TYR A 410 -8.12 -1.28 18.17
CA TYR A 410 -9.03 -2.40 18.04
C TYR A 410 -10.44 -2.05 18.52
N GLY A 411 -11.47 -2.35 17.74
CA GLY A 411 -12.85 -2.03 18.08
C GLY A 411 -13.30 -0.62 17.68
N ASP A 412 -12.41 0.28 17.23
CA ASP A 412 -12.82 1.56 16.64
C ASP A 412 -13.70 1.34 15.39
N GLU A 413 -13.55 0.22 14.68
CA GLU A 413 -14.36 -0.14 13.50
C GLU A 413 -15.82 -0.52 13.85
N ILE A 414 -16.07 -1.02 15.07
CA ILE A 414 -17.42 -1.27 15.60
C ILE A 414 -17.92 -0.12 16.50
N GLY A 415 -17.07 0.86 16.80
CA GLY A 415 -17.35 1.93 17.77
C GLY A 415 -17.45 1.40 19.20
N LEU A 416 -16.48 0.58 19.61
CA LEU A 416 -16.34 0.07 20.98
C LEU A 416 -16.06 1.21 21.96
N THR A 417 -16.71 1.20 23.12
CA THR A 417 -16.59 2.21 24.18
C THR A 417 -15.82 1.68 25.38
N ASP A 418 -15.09 2.56 26.07
CA ASP A 418 -14.31 2.22 27.26
C ASP A 418 -15.20 2.10 28.51
N GLU A 419 -15.33 0.89 29.05
CA GLU A 419 -16.09 0.63 30.27
C GLU A 419 -15.15 0.52 31.48
N GLY A 420 -14.93 1.64 32.17
CA GLY A 420 -14.11 1.75 33.39
C GLY A 420 -12.59 1.57 33.19
N THR A 421 -12.17 0.87 32.15
CA THR A 421 -10.77 0.73 31.72
C THR A 421 -10.63 1.08 30.24
N LYS A 422 -9.42 1.45 29.81
CA LYS A 422 -9.07 1.72 28.41
C LYS A 422 -8.83 0.46 27.56
N PHE A 423 -9.23 -0.70 28.11
CA PHE A 423 -9.09 -2.01 27.48
C PHE A 423 -10.43 -2.78 27.55
N PRO A 424 -11.51 -2.26 26.95
CA PRO A 424 -12.76 -3.02 26.78
C PRO A 424 -12.51 -4.32 26.02
N ARG A 425 -13.25 -5.38 26.35
CA ARG A 425 -13.13 -6.67 25.66
C ARG A 425 -13.67 -6.56 24.23
N MET A 426 -12.89 -7.03 23.26
CA MET A 426 -13.29 -7.06 21.86
C MET A 426 -14.49 -7.99 21.64
N LEU A 427 -15.54 -7.46 21.00
CA LEU A 427 -16.83 -8.15 20.84
C LEU A 427 -16.91 -8.87 19.48
N TRP A 428 -16.25 -10.02 19.38
CA TRP A 428 -16.31 -10.88 18.19
C TRP A 428 -17.70 -11.49 17.98
N ASP A 429 -18.03 -11.70 16.71
CA ASP A 429 -19.18 -12.49 16.27
C ASP A 429 -18.92 -14.00 16.45
N SER A 430 -18.86 -14.47 17.69
CA SER A 430 -18.95 -15.90 17.98
C SER A 430 -20.42 -16.31 18.09
N ASP A 431 -20.83 -17.34 17.32
CA ASP A 431 -22.24 -17.70 17.06
C ASP A 431 -22.97 -18.39 18.24
N LYS A 432 -22.77 -17.94 19.48
CA LYS A 432 -23.07 -18.74 20.68
C LYS A 432 -24.10 -18.22 21.66
N GLU A 433 -24.75 -17.10 21.40
CA GLU A 433 -25.84 -16.61 22.25
C GLU A 433 -27.11 -16.28 21.45
N GLU A 434 -28.25 -16.79 21.95
CA GLU A 434 -29.58 -16.38 21.53
C GLU A 434 -29.83 -14.95 22.03
N LEU A 435 -29.40 -13.97 21.23
CA LEU A 435 -29.51 -12.55 21.59
C LEU A 435 -30.98 -12.13 21.67
N ASN A 436 -31.36 -11.52 22.80
CA ASN A 436 -32.60 -10.77 22.94
C ASN A 436 -32.68 -9.66 21.86
N GLY A 437 -33.89 -9.25 21.46
CA GLY A 437 -34.10 -8.31 20.35
C GLY A 437 -33.27 -7.01 20.42
N THR A 438 -33.11 -6.42 21.61
CA THR A 438 -32.27 -5.23 21.82
C THR A 438 -30.78 -5.48 21.57
N LEU A 439 -30.26 -6.66 21.94
CA LEU A 439 -28.88 -7.05 21.64
C LEU A 439 -28.71 -7.34 20.14
N GLN A 440 -29.75 -7.87 19.48
CA GLN A 440 -29.74 -8.11 18.04
C GLN A 440 -29.67 -6.79 17.24
N GLU A 441 -30.38 -5.75 17.68
CA GLU A 441 -30.27 -4.39 17.13
C GLU A 441 -28.86 -3.82 17.30
N GLN A 442 -28.29 -3.88 18.52
CA GLN A 442 -26.90 -3.46 18.79
C GLN A 442 -25.87 -4.25 17.96
N ARG A 443 -26.10 -5.55 17.72
CA ARG A 443 -25.25 -6.37 16.82
C ARG A 443 -25.38 -5.91 15.37
N ALA A 444 -26.60 -5.64 14.89
CA ALA A 444 -26.82 -5.13 13.54
C ALA A 444 -26.15 -3.77 13.32
N GLU A 445 -26.19 -2.88 14.32
CA GLU A 445 -25.50 -1.59 14.27
C GLU A 445 -23.97 -1.75 14.20
N ARG A 446 -23.36 -2.54 15.10
CA ARG A 446 -21.92 -2.85 15.07
C ARG A 446 -21.47 -3.43 13.73
N LEU A 447 -22.25 -4.36 13.16
CA LEU A 447 -21.99 -4.92 11.83
C LEU A 447 -22.14 -3.87 10.72
N SER A 448 -23.07 -2.91 10.84
CA SER A 448 -23.20 -1.80 9.90
C SER A 448 -21.98 -0.87 9.94
N ARG A 449 -21.51 -0.51 11.15
CA ARG A 449 -20.29 0.29 11.37
C ARG A 449 -19.06 -0.42 10.78
N ARG A 450 -18.88 -1.73 11.04
CA ARG A 450 -17.79 -2.53 10.47
C ARG A 450 -17.86 -2.60 8.94
N ARG A 451 -19.04 -2.77 8.33
CA ARG A 451 -19.20 -2.75 6.86
C ARG A 451 -18.83 -1.40 6.27
N PHE A 452 -19.23 -0.30 6.89
CA PHE A 452 -18.86 1.06 6.47
C PHE A 452 -17.33 1.25 6.49
N PHE A 453 -16.68 0.82 7.58
CA PHE A 453 -15.22 0.82 7.68
C PHE A 453 -14.56 -0.03 6.58
N CYS A 454 -15.00 -1.28 6.37
CA CYS A 454 -14.51 -2.15 5.29
C CYS A 454 -14.63 -1.45 3.93
N SER A 455 -15.82 -0.92 3.59
CA SER A 455 -16.07 -0.27 2.30
C SER A 455 -15.17 0.95 2.07
N LEU A 456 -14.90 1.73 3.11
CA LEU A 456 -14.03 2.91 2.99
C LEU A 456 -12.53 2.54 2.96
N SER A 457 -12.11 1.51 3.70
CA SER A 457 -10.76 0.96 3.64
C SER A 457 -10.47 0.34 2.26
N ASP A 458 -11.43 -0.42 1.72
CA ASP A 458 -11.43 -0.91 0.34
C ASP A 458 -11.35 0.24 -0.68
N LEU A 459 -12.12 1.32 -0.50
CA LEU A 459 -12.08 2.49 -1.39
C LEU A 459 -10.69 3.15 -1.35
N ARG A 460 -10.13 3.37 -0.15
CA ARG A 460 -8.79 3.95 0.01
C ARG A 460 -7.73 3.07 -0.65
N SER A 461 -7.78 1.74 -0.50
CA SER A 461 -6.79 0.83 -1.08
C SER A 461 -6.80 0.76 -2.62
N LYS A 462 -7.87 1.24 -3.28
CA LYS A 462 -8.05 1.18 -4.75
C LYS A 462 -7.86 2.53 -5.44
N GLU A 463 -8.21 3.62 -4.78
CA GLU A 463 -8.28 4.95 -5.39
C GLU A 463 -7.03 5.79 -5.05
N ARG A 464 -6.15 5.99 -6.05
CA ARG A 464 -4.87 6.74 -5.93
C ARG A 464 -5.04 8.13 -5.33
N SER A 465 -6.16 8.79 -5.59
CA SER A 465 -6.50 10.09 -5.00
C SER A 465 -6.63 10.07 -3.48
N LEU A 466 -7.04 8.95 -2.87
CA LEU A 466 -7.12 8.83 -1.41
C LEU A 466 -5.79 8.38 -0.80
N GLN A 467 -4.98 7.61 -1.52
CA GLN A 467 -3.64 7.19 -1.09
C GLN A 467 -2.63 8.34 -1.16
N PHE A 468 -2.46 8.94 -2.34
CA PHE A 468 -1.38 9.88 -2.66
C PHE A 468 -1.87 11.26 -3.10
N GLY A 469 -3.17 11.41 -3.36
CA GLY A 469 -3.76 12.65 -3.85
C GLY A 469 -3.53 13.84 -2.91
N ASP A 470 -3.27 14.99 -3.50
CA ASP A 470 -3.01 16.23 -2.79
C ASP A 470 -4.24 16.67 -2.00
N PHE A 471 -4.01 17.29 -0.82
CA PHE A 471 -5.06 17.79 0.06
C PHE A 471 -5.30 19.27 -0.17
N LEU A 472 -6.53 19.63 -0.56
CA LEU A 472 -6.94 21.02 -0.82
C LEU A 472 -8.15 21.36 0.02
N LEU A 473 -7.97 22.23 1.03
CA LEU A 473 -9.06 22.74 1.84
C LEU A 473 -10.00 23.63 1.00
N VAL A 474 -11.30 23.33 1.01
CA VAL A 474 -12.32 24.07 0.23
C VAL A 474 -13.16 24.98 1.12
N SER A 475 -13.60 24.48 2.27
CA SER A 475 -14.42 25.21 3.21
C SER A 475 -14.12 24.73 4.63
N ASN A 476 -14.00 25.66 5.56
CA ASN A 476 -13.99 25.38 6.99
C ASN A 476 -14.88 26.40 7.72
N SER A 477 -15.45 25.94 8.82
CA SER A 477 -16.26 26.70 9.77
C SER A 477 -16.11 26.01 11.13
N SER A 478 -16.65 26.60 12.20
CA SER A 478 -16.53 26.04 13.55
C SER A 478 -17.10 24.63 13.68
N SER A 479 -18.20 24.34 12.96
CA SER A 479 -18.91 23.06 12.97
C SER A 479 -18.74 22.22 11.72
N SER A 480 -18.08 22.72 10.67
CA SER A 480 -18.14 22.12 9.32
C SER A 480 -16.80 22.16 8.60
N LEU A 481 -16.51 21.12 7.83
CA LEU A 481 -15.26 20.97 7.09
C LEU A 481 -15.53 20.35 5.71
N ALA A 482 -14.92 20.89 4.66
CA ALA A 482 -14.88 20.29 3.35
C ALA A 482 -13.49 20.45 2.69
N TYR A 483 -12.97 19.36 2.15
CA TYR A 483 -11.70 19.34 1.42
C TYR A 483 -11.75 18.39 0.22
N LEU A 484 -10.85 18.62 -0.74
CA LEU A 484 -10.64 17.78 -1.90
C LEU A 484 -9.40 16.89 -1.71
N ARG A 485 -9.48 15.67 -2.25
CA ARG A 485 -8.35 14.79 -2.52
C ARG A 485 -8.23 14.61 -4.03
N VAL A 486 -7.11 15.06 -4.60
CA VAL A 486 -6.90 15.14 -6.06
C VAL A 486 -5.60 14.44 -6.45
N TRP A 487 -5.66 13.45 -7.33
CA TRP A 487 -4.47 12.90 -7.99
C TRP A 487 -4.58 13.06 -9.51
N ASP A 488 -3.43 13.06 -10.17
CA ASP A 488 -3.30 13.28 -11.60
C ASP A 488 -4.11 12.27 -12.42
N GLN A 489 -4.84 12.77 -13.43
CA GLN A 489 -5.76 12.06 -14.33
C GLN A 489 -6.77 11.09 -13.65
N SER A 490 -6.95 11.19 -12.34
CA SER A 490 -7.72 10.25 -11.52
C SER A 490 -9.03 10.86 -11.04
N LYS A 491 -9.98 10.02 -10.58
CA LYS A 491 -11.23 10.50 -9.95
C LYS A 491 -10.88 11.42 -8.79
N ARG A 492 -11.53 12.58 -8.71
CA ARG A 492 -11.36 13.54 -7.61
C ARG A 492 -12.41 13.24 -6.55
N PHE A 493 -12.03 13.35 -5.28
CA PHE A 493 -12.95 13.13 -4.17
C PHE A 493 -13.13 14.43 -3.38
N LEU A 494 -14.39 14.80 -3.15
CA LEU A 494 -14.77 15.85 -2.21
C LEU A 494 -15.26 15.17 -0.94
N VAL A 495 -14.67 15.53 0.19
CA VAL A 495 -15.01 14.98 1.50
C VAL A 495 -15.60 16.10 2.32
N ALA A 496 -16.77 15.86 2.90
CA ALA A 496 -17.60 16.88 3.53
C ALA A 496 -18.11 16.37 4.89
N PHE A 497 -18.00 17.20 5.92
CA PHE A 497 -18.29 16.88 7.32
C PHE A 497 -19.11 17.98 7.98
N ASN A 498 -20.11 17.56 8.76
CA ASN A 498 -20.76 18.38 9.77
C ASN A 498 -20.57 17.71 11.14
N PHE A 499 -19.92 18.44 12.06
CA PHE A 499 -19.68 18.04 13.44
C PHE A 499 -20.73 18.62 14.41
N SER A 500 -21.65 19.48 13.94
CA SER A 500 -22.72 20.03 14.78
C SER A 500 -23.66 18.93 15.29
N PRO A 501 -24.02 18.91 16.59
CA PRO A 501 -24.97 17.95 17.15
C PRO A 501 -26.43 18.23 16.76
N ASP A 502 -26.79 19.50 16.55
CA ASP A 502 -28.19 19.93 16.39
C ASP A 502 -28.48 20.57 15.02
N GLU A 503 -27.50 21.24 14.40
CA GLU A 503 -27.71 22.06 13.21
C GLU A 503 -27.32 21.34 11.91
N SER A 504 -28.16 21.45 10.88
CA SER A 504 -27.78 21.03 9.52
C SER A 504 -26.84 22.07 8.87
N ALA A 505 -25.68 21.65 8.40
CA ALA A 505 -24.74 22.52 7.69
C ALA A 505 -25.05 22.60 6.19
N SER A 506 -25.17 23.82 5.66
CA SER A 506 -25.13 24.09 4.21
C SER A 506 -23.71 24.51 3.82
N LEU A 507 -23.01 23.68 3.06
CA LEU A 507 -21.63 23.94 2.67
C LEU A 507 -21.60 24.84 1.42
N GLN A 508 -21.16 26.10 1.59
CA GLN A 508 -20.98 27.02 0.45
C GLN A 508 -19.67 26.70 -0.30
N LEU A 509 -19.70 25.65 -1.12
CA LEU A 509 -18.56 25.16 -1.89
C LEU A 509 -18.25 26.05 -3.10
N SER A 510 -17.63 27.20 -2.83
CA SER A 510 -17.25 28.19 -3.86
C SER A 510 -15.80 27.99 -4.32
N GLY A 511 -15.59 27.21 -5.39
CA GLY A 511 -14.25 27.00 -5.97
C GLY A 511 -14.30 26.79 -7.49
N ALA A 512 -13.33 27.38 -8.20
CA ALA A 512 -13.27 27.33 -9.68
C ALA A 512 -12.98 25.92 -10.25
N SER A 513 -12.53 24.98 -9.40
CA SER A 513 -12.17 23.61 -9.75
C SER A 513 -13.27 22.57 -9.48
N LEU A 514 -14.42 23.00 -8.96
CA LEU A 514 -15.54 22.11 -8.61
C LEU A 514 -16.57 22.04 -9.75
N PRO A 515 -17.02 20.83 -10.14
CA PRO A 515 -18.17 20.69 -11.05
C PRO A 515 -19.47 21.09 -10.34
N ARG A 516 -20.54 21.25 -11.12
CA ARG A 516 -21.88 21.45 -10.53
C ARG A 516 -22.40 20.20 -9.83
N TRP A 517 -22.13 19.03 -10.38
CA TRP A 517 -22.66 17.75 -9.92
C TRP A 517 -21.53 16.81 -9.49
N ALA A 518 -21.75 16.06 -8.41
CA ALA A 518 -20.88 14.97 -7.97
C ALA A 518 -21.72 13.79 -7.46
N ASN A 519 -21.16 12.58 -7.51
CA ASN A 519 -21.86 11.35 -7.13
C ASN A 519 -21.47 10.93 -5.71
N VAL A 520 -22.44 10.60 -4.86
CA VAL A 520 -22.22 10.10 -3.50
C VAL A 520 -21.56 8.71 -3.57
N VAL A 521 -20.37 8.56 -3.00
CA VAL A 521 -19.70 7.25 -2.93
C VAL A 521 -20.07 6.55 -1.63
N LEU A 522 -19.90 7.24 -0.50
CA LEU A 522 -20.32 6.78 0.82
C LEU A 522 -20.85 7.97 1.63
N ALA A 523 -21.90 7.74 2.40
CA ALA A 523 -22.42 8.69 3.36
C ALA A 523 -22.71 7.97 4.69
N THR A 524 -22.47 8.68 5.78
CA THR A 524 -22.81 8.23 7.15
C THR A 524 -24.31 7.94 7.32
N ASN A 525 -25.17 8.65 6.58
CA ASN A 525 -26.61 8.40 6.49
C ASN A 525 -27.03 8.15 5.03
N SER A 526 -27.12 6.88 4.65
CA SER A 526 -27.51 6.44 3.30
C SER A 526 -28.98 6.72 2.96
N SER A 527 -29.84 7.04 3.93
CA SER A 527 -31.24 7.39 3.69
C SER A 527 -31.41 8.83 3.19
N PHE A 528 -30.52 9.74 3.61
CA PHE A 528 -30.54 11.14 3.16
C PHE A 528 -29.65 11.37 1.92
N LEU A 529 -28.52 10.65 1.85
CA LEU A 529 -27.61 10.68 0.71
C LEU A 529 -27.34 9.23 0.24
N PRO A 530 -28.21 8.68 -0.63
CA PRO A 530 -28.01 7.33 -1.15
C PRO A 530 -26.78 7.24 -2.04
N THR A 531 -26.08 6.10 -1.99
CA THR A 531 -24.92 5.79 -2.85
C THR A 531 -25.29 5.91 -4.33
N ASP A 532 -24.33 6.40 -5.12
CA ASP A 532 -24.42 6.72 -6.54
C ASP A 532 -25.44 7.82 -6.92
N ALA A 533 -26.10 8.46 -5.96
CA ALA A 533 -26.93 9.64 -6.23
C ALA A 533 -26.07 10.85 -6.65
N SER A 534 -26.54 11.59 -7.65
CA SER A 534 -25.90 12.83 -8.10
C SER A 534 -26.47 14.03 -7.35
N VAL A 535 -25.59 14.86 -6.78
CA VAL A 535 -25.94 15.99 -5.90
C VAL A 535 -25.36 17.29 -6.46
N ASP A 536 -26.12 18.39 -6.42
CA ASP A 536 -25.63 19.73 -6.79
C ASP A 536 -24.75 20.26 -5.65
N LEU A 537 -23.47 20.51 -5.93
CA LEU A 537 -22.49 20.94 -4.92
C LEU A 537 -22.76 22.34 -4.37
N ARG A 538 -23.60 23.15 -5.03
CA ARG A 538 -23.94 24.51 -4.55
C ARG A 538 -24.89 24.51 -3.36
N ASP A 539 -25.74 23.49 -3.27
CA ASP A 539 -26.77 23.33 -2.24
C ASP A 539 -26.52 22.07 -1.39
N LEU A 540 -25.25 21.64 -1.26
CA LEU A 540 -24.89 20.48 -0.45
C LEU A 540 -25.22 20.73 1.03
N ARG A 541 -26.19 19.96 1.54
CA ARG A 541 -26.61 19.96 2.94
C ARG A 541 -26.20 18.66 3.61
N LEU A 542 -25.69 18.75 4.82
CA LEU A 542 -25.44 17.62 5.72
C LEU A 542 -26.30 17.78 6.97
N GLY A 543 -26.94 16.71 7.43
CA GLY A 543 -27.60 16.69 8.73
C GLY A 543 -26.59 16.83 9.89
N PRO A 544 -27.07 16.97 11.13
CA PRO A 544 -26.19 16.94 12.30
C PRO A 544 -25.36 15.67 12.33
N GLN A 545 -24.09 15.78 12.74
CA GLN A 545 -23.13 14.67 12.89
C GLN A 545 -22.99 13.77 11.65
N GLN A 546 -23.20 14.32 10.45
CA GLN A 546 -23.08 13.58 9.19
C GLN A 546 -21.83 13.97 8.40
N ALA A 547 -21.23 12.96 7.78
CA ALA A 547 -20.23 13.13 6.74
C ALA A 547 -20.59 12.36 5.46
N ALA A 548 -20.06 12.82 4.33
CA ALA A 548 -20.17 12.20 3.03
C ALA A 548 -18.88 12.36 2.22
N ILE A 549 -18.57 11.34 1.41
CA ILE A 549 -17.54 11.39 0.37
C ILE A 549 -18.21 11.31 -1.00
N LEU A 550 -17.97 12.33 -1.81
CA LEU A 550 -18.49 12.54 -3.15
C LEU A 550 -17.34 12.35 -4.15
N SER A 551 -17.63 11.83 -5.34
CA SER A 551 -16.64 11.71 -6.42
C SER A 551 -17.08 12.40 -7.70
N PHE A 552 -16.11 12.85 -8.47
CA PHE A 552 -16.30 13.44 -9.79
C PHE A 552 -15.09 13.17 -10.70
N PRO A 553 -15.28 13.11 -12.03
CA PRO A 553 -14.19 12.81 -12.96
C PRO A 553 -13.16 13.94 -13.01
N TYR A 554 -11.94 13.59 -13.46
CA TYR A 554 -10.93 14.58 -13.84
C TYR A 554 -11.46 15.40 -15.04
N SER A 555 -11.63 16.70 -14.84
CA SER A 555 -11.86 17.66 -15.93
C SER A 555 -10.50 18.02 -16.54
N GLY A 556 -10.37 17.79 -17.86
CA GLY A 556 -9.21 18.06 -18.73
C GLY A 556 -8.30 19.19 -18.28
#